data_AF-A0AAW5MK34-F1
#
_entry.id   AF-A0AAW5MK34-F1
#
_cell.length_a   1.000
_cell.length_b   1.000
_cell.length_c   1.000
_cell.angle_alpha   90.00
_cell.angle_beta   90.00
_cell.angle_gamma   90.00
#
_symmetry.space_group_name_H-M   'P 1'
#
loop_
_entity.id
_entity.type
_entity.pdbx_description
1 polymer ?
#
loop_
_entity_poly.entity_id
_entity_poly.type
_entity_poly.pdbx_seq_one_letter_code
_entity_poly.pdbx_strand_id
1 'polypeptide(L)'
;MIHLSAIEAGRLLDKHPKAKAVVNKVKKAQQVDELHGKVLAQLVGFPDPATELVFHPKRKWRLDYAWPTRMIAVEIHGGIHSGGRHTRGKGFVEDRAKMNEAALLGWTVIEATPEHVKSGQLRAWLLTAFNQDQDQRTSP
;
A
#
# COMPACT_ATOMS: atom_id res chain seq x y z
N MET A 1 -7.95 18.92 36.67
CA MET A 1 -7.70 17.96 35.58
C MET A 1 -6.19 17.80 35.47
N ILE A 2 -5.63 16.62 35.74
CA ILE A 2 -4.16 16.45 35.70
C ILE A 2 -3.74 16.43 34.23
N HIS A 3 -3.02 17.47 33.79
CA HIS A 3 -2.47 17.54 32.44
C HIS A 3 -1.10 16.86 32.42
N LEU A 4 -1.02 15.62 31.95
CA LEU A 4 0.27 14.95 31.75
C LEU A 4 0.96 15.49 30.48
N SER A 5 2.24 15.82 30.57
CA SER A 5 3.06 16.10 29.40
C SER A 5 3.32 14.82 28.58
N ALA A 6 3.69 14.98 27.30
CA ALA A 6 4.04 13.84 26.44
C ALA A 6 5.22 13.02 26.99
N ILE A 7 6.16 13.67 27.69
CA ILE A 7 7.32 13.02 28.31
C ILE A 7 6.89 12.15 29.50
N GLU A 8 6.02 12.69 30.36
CA GLU A 8 5.50 11.96 31.52
C GLU A 8 4.63 10.77 31.09
N ALA A 9 3.81 10.96 30.06
CA ALA A 9 3.05 9.86 29.45
C ALA A 9 3.98 8.77 28.88
N GLY A 10 5.09 9.16 28.25
CA GLY A 10 6.11 8.22 27.76
C GLY A 10 6.72 7.39 28.88
N ARG A 11 7.18 8.04 29.96
CA ARG A 11 7.75 7.34 31.13
C ARG A 11 6.74 6.43 31.82
N LEU A 12 5.47 6.81 31.85
CA LEU A 12 4.40 5.98 32.41
C LEU A 12 4.18 4.71 31.56
N LEU A 13 4.17 4.83 30.23
CA LEU A 13 3.99 3.69 29.33
C LEU A 13 5.16 2.70 29.41
N ASP A 14 6.39 3.16 29.64
CA ASP A 14 7.56 2.27 29.79
C ASP A 14 7.43 1.33 31.00
N LYS A 15 6.76 1.78 32.07
CA LYS A 15 6.49 0.96 33.26
C LYS A 15 5.35 -0.05 33.04
N HIS A 16 4.59 0.07 31.95
CA HIS A 16 3.41 -0.75 31.66
C HIS A 16 3.46 -1.33 30.23
N PRO A 17 4.21 -2.43 30.01
CA PRO A 17 4.48 -2.96 28.67
C PRO A 17 3.21 -3.38 27.91
N LYS A 18 2.18 -3.89 28.61
CA LYS A 18 0.88 -4.20 28.01
C LYS A 18 0.18 -2.93 27.49
N ALA A 19 0.21 -1.85 28.27
CA ALA A 19 -0.36 -0.56 27.85
C ALA A 19 0.44 0.04 26.67
N LYS A 20 1.77 -0.03 26.71
CA LYS A 20 2.64 0.39 25.60
C LYS A 20 2.34 -0.35 24.30
N ALA A 21 2.12 -1.66 24.36
CA ALA A 21 1.76 -2.47 23.19
C ALA A 21 0.41 -2.05 22.59
N VAL A 22 -0.60 -1.80 23.43
CA VAL A 22 -1.92 -1.31 22.98
C VAL A 22 -1.78 0.07 22.32
N VAL A 23 -1.07 1.01 22.93
CA VAL A 23 -0.84 2.35 22.37
C VAL A 23 -0.12 2.26 21.01
N ASN A 24 0.92 1.42 20.91
CA ASN A 24 1.63 1.24 19.65
C ASN A 24 0.73 0.64 18.54
N LYS A 25 -0.16 -0.30 18.90
CA LYS A 25 -1.14 -0.86 17.95
C LYS A 25 -2.08 0.23 17.42
N VAL A 26 -2.60 1.09 18.31
CA VAL A 26 -3.48 2.21 17.93
C VAL A 26 -2.75 3.21 17.02
N LYS A 27 -1.53 3.62 17.39
CA LYS A 27 -0.72 4.53 16.56
C LYS A 27 -0.44 3.96 15.17
N LYS A 28 -0.17 2.65 15.09
CA LYS A 28 0.04 1.99 13.79
C LYS A 28 -1.24 1.96 12.96
N ALA A 29 -2.40 1.70 13.56
CA ALA A 29 -3.69 1.77 12.86
C ALA A 29 -3.94 3.18 12.31
N GLN A 30 -3.76 4.23 13.13
CA GLN A 30 -3.89 5.61 12.69
C GLN A 30 -2.96 5.97 11.52
N GLN A 31 -1.71 5.49 11.56
CA GLN A 31 -0.75 5.69 10.47
C GLN A 31 -1.21 5.00 9.18
N VAL A 32 -1.78 3.79 9.29
CA VAL A 32 -2.33 3.05 8.14
C VAL A 32 -3.53 3.79 7.55
N ASP A 33 -4.45 4.26 8.41
CA ASP A 33 -5.63 5.02 7.97
C ASP A 33 -5.24 6.33 7.28
N GLU A 34 -4.24 7.04 7.82
CA GLU A 34 -3.71 8.26 7.21
C GLU A 34 -3.08 7.99 5.85
N LEU A 35 -2.28 6.90 5.73
CA LEU A 35 -1.71 6.49 4.46
C LEU A 35 -2.79 6.13 3.45
N HIS A 36 -3.81 5.37 3.88
CA HIS A 36 -4.95 4.98 3.05
C HIS A 36 -5.67 6.23 2.50
N GLY A 37 -5.98 7.21 3.35
CA GLY A 37 -6.58 8.47 2.92
C GLY A 37 -5.75 9.22 1.87
N LYS A 38 -4.42 9.25 2.02
CA LYS A 38 -3.51 9.87 1.04
C LYS A 38 -3.45 9.12 -0.28
N VAL A 39 -3.53 7.79 -0.25
CA VAL A 39 -3.64 6.98 -1.47
C VAL A 39 -4.94 7.32 -2.18
N LEU A 40 -6.09 7.26 -1.49
CA LEU A 40 -7.39 7.60 -2.07
C LEU A 40 -7.40 9.00 -2.69
N ALA A 41 -6.81 9.99 -2.03
CA ALA A 41 -6.69 11.34 -2.57
C ALA A 41 -5.95 11.39 -3.93
N GLN A 42 -5.00 10.51 -4.17
CA GLN A 42 -4.29 10.42 -5.46
C GLN A 42 -5.05 9.63 -6.52
N LEU A 43 -5.99 8.78 -6.13
CA LEU A 43 -6.85 8.03 -7.06
C LEU A 43 -8.03 8.88 -7.57
N VAL A 44 -8.29 10.05 -6.97
CA VAL A 44 -9.33 10.96 -7.44
C VAL A 44 -9.08 11.37 -8.90
N GLY A 45 -10.10 11.18 -9.74
CA GLY A 45 -10.06 11.47 -11.17
C GLY A 45 -9.72 10.27 -12.06
N PHE A 46 -9.36 9.12 -11.47
CA PHE A 46 -9.37 7.82 -12.16
C PHE A 46 -10.74 7.16 -11.99
N PRO A 47 -11.09 6.14 -12.81
CA PRO A 47 -12.27 5.32 -12.54
C PRO A 47 -12.19 4.67 -11.16
N ASP A 48 -13.32 4.23 -10.62
CA ASP A 48 -13.33 3.54 -9.33
C ASP A 48 -12.55 2.21 -9.42
N PRO A 49 -11.54 1.99 -8.56
CA PRO A 49 -10.81 0.74 -8.53
C PRO A 49 -11.59 -0.35 -7.77
N ALA A 50 -11.41 -1.60 -8.17
CA ALA A 50 -11.66 -2.74 -7.29
C ALA A 50 -10.59 -2.76 -6.20
N THR A 51 -11.00 -2.91 -4.94
CA THR A 51 -10.07 -3.04 -3.81
C THR A 51 -9.84 -4.49 -3.45
N GLU A 52 -8.63 -4.83 -2.99
CA GLU A 52 -8.30 -6.19 -2.52
C GLU A 52 -8.62 -7.30 -3.55
N LEU A 53 -8.41 -6.99 -4.84
CA LEU A 53 -8.80 -7.85 -5.95
C LEU A 53 -7.97 -9.13 -5.99
N VAL A 54 -8.62 -10.29 -5.84
CA VAL A 54 -7.97 -11.59 -6.12
C VAL A 54 -7.75 -11.72 -7.63
N PHE A 55 -6.50 -11.59 -8.07
CA PHE A 55 -6.15 -11.59 -9.50
C PHE A 55 -5.63 -12.94 -10.02
N HIS A 56 -5.08 -13.77 -9.13
CA HIS A 56 -4.39 -14.99 -9.54
C HIS A 56 -5.35 -16.20 -9.51
N PRO A 57 -5.43 -17.02 -10.57
CA PRO A 57 -6.44 -18.08 -10.70
C PRO A 57 -6.31 -19.19 -9.64
N LYS A 58 -5.08 -19.47 -9.18
CA LYS A 58 -4.79 -20.55 -8.20
C LYS A 58 -4.43 -20.05 -6.79
N ARG A 59 -3.99 -18.80 -6.66
CA ARG A 59 -3.39 -18.27 -5.44
C ARG A 59 -4.30 -17.17 -4.96
N LYS A 60 -4.54 -17.07 -3.66
CA LYS A 60 -5.41 -16.03 -3.08
C LYS A 60 -4.68 -14.69 -2.92
N TRP A 61 -3.80 -14.35 -3.86
CA TRP A 61 -3.09 -13.07 -3.85
C TRP A 61 -4.02 -11.97 -4.31
N ARG A 62 -3.91 -10.80 -3.66
CA ARG A 62 -4.75 -9.64 -3.87
C ARG A 62 -3.94 -8.45 -4.32
N LEU A 63 -4.50 -7.58 -5.14
CA LEU A 63 -3.93 -6.26 -5.43
C LEU A 63 -4.74 -5.22 -4.64
N ASP A 64 -4.06 -4.26 -4.01
CA ASP A 64 -4.72 -3.29 -3.12
C ASP A 64 -5.79 -2.49 -3.87
N TYR A 65 -5.46 -2.03 -5.09
CA TYR A 65 -6.37 -1.33 -6.01
C TYR A 65 -6.14 -1.82 -7.43
N ALA A 66 -7.20 -2.06 -8.18
CA ALA A 66 -7.10 -2.59 -9.54
C ALA A 66 -8.20 -2.08 -10.47
N TRP A 67 -7.87 -1.95 -11.74
CA TRP A 67 -8.79 -1.69 -12.85
C TRP A 67 -8.72 -2.87 -13.83
N PRO A 68 -9.50 -3.94 -13.61
CA PRO A 68 -9.36 -5.19 -14.36
C PRO A 68 -9.54 -5.04 -15.86
N THR A 69 -10.46 -4.17 -16.30
CA THR A 69 -10.70 -3.91 -17.72
C THR A 69 -9.51 -3.26 -18.42
N ARG A 70 -8.62 -2.63 -17.66
CA ARG A 70 -7.39 -1.98 -18.13
C ARG A 70 -6.14 -2.79 -17.83
N MET A 71 -6.24 -3.83 -16.99
CA MET A 71 -5.08 -4.58 -16.48
C MET A 71 -4.06 -3.68 -15.76
N ILE A 72 -4.52 -2.62 -15.10
CA ILE A 72 -3.68 -1.71 -14.30
C ILE A 72 -3.98 -1.97 -12.82
N ALA A 73 -2.96 -1.95 -11.97
CA ALA A 73 -3.13 -2.07 -10.52
C ALA A 73 -2.12 -1.24 -9.73
N VAL A 74 -2.42 -1.02 -8.45
CA VAL A 74 -1.54 -0.41 -7.47
C VAL A 74 -1.39 -1.37 -6.29
N GLU A 75 -0.14 -1.53 -5.84
CA GLU A 75 0.23 -2.24 -4.62
C GLU A 75 1.03 -1.28 -3.73
N ILE A 76 0.60 -1.09 -2.48
CA ILE A 76 1.24 -0.19 -1.51
C ILE A 76 2.10 -1.00 -0.53
N HIS A 77 3.41 -0.93 -0.69
CA HIS A 77 4.38 -1.55 0.21
C HIS A 77 4.59 -0.70 1.46
N GLY A 78 3.78 -0.93 2.48
CA GLY A 78 3.92 -0.30 3.79
C GLY A 78 5.05 -0.90 4.65
N GLY A 79 5.61 -0.10 5.56
CA GLY A 79 6.52 -0.61 6.59
C GLY A 79 7.87 -1.14 6.07
N ILE A 80 8.34 -0.63 4.93
CA ILE A 80 9.62 -1.02 4.28
C ILE A 80 10.87 -0.70 5.11
N HIS A 81 10.74 0.03 6.22
CA HIS A 81 11.83 0.29 7.17
C HIS A 81 11.58 -0.35 8.55
N SER A 82 10.54 -1.18 8.69
CA SER A 82 10.09 -1.68 10.01
C SER A 82 10.78 -2.97 10.49
N GLY A 83 11.61 -3.63 9.66
CA GLY A 83 12.11 -4.97 9.97
C GLY A 83 11.01 -6.06 9.95
N GLY A 84 9.83 -5.72 9.41
CA GLY A 84 8.65 -6.57 9.31
C GLY A 84 8.65 -7.54 8.14
N ARG A 85 7.48 -8.07 7.80
CA ARG A 85 7.29 -9.07 6.73
C ARG A 85 7.94 -8.65 5.40
N HIS A 86 7.68 -7.43 4.95
CA HIS A 86 8.15 -6.91 3.65
C HIS A 86 9.67 -6.73 3.56
N THR A 87 10.38 -6.69 4.68
CA THR A 87 11.85 -6.55 4.72
C THR A 87 12.56 -7.83 5.13
N ARG A 88 11.82 -8.86 5.55
CA ARG A 88 12.38 -10.18 5.89
C ARG A 88 12.49 -11.02 4.62
N GLY A 89 13.60 -11.73 4.46
CA GLY A 89 13.92 -12.44 3.21
C GLY A 89 12.79 -13.30 2.65
N LYS A 90 12.11 -14.10 3.49
CA LYS A 90 10.97 -14.92 3.05
C LYS A 90 9.79 -14.09 2.52
N GLY A 91 9.40 -13.04 3.24
CA GLY A 91 8.26 -12.19 2.82
C GLY A 91 8.58 -11.43 1.55
N PHE A 92 9.80 -10.89 1.45
CA PHE A 92 10.29 -10.24 0.23
C PHE A 92 10.25 -11.16 -0.99
N VAL A 93 10.73 -12.41 -0.86
CA VAL A 93 10.70 -13.39 -1.95
C VAL A 93 9.27 -13.72 -2.38
N GLU A 94 8.35 -13.90 -1.43
CA GLU A 94 6.93 -14.13 -1.73
C GLU A 94 6.27 -12.94 -2.43
N ASP A 95 6.60 -11.72 -2.01
CA ASP A 95 6.07 -10.50 -2.63
C ASP A 95 6.60 -10.36 -4.07
N ARG A 96 7.87 -10.67 -4.34
CA ARG A 96 8.41 -10.69 -5.71
C ARG A 96 7.75 -11.76 -6.58
N ALA A 97 7.52 -12.96 -6.05
CA ALA A 97 6.79 -14.01 -6.79
C ALA A 97 5.37 -13.56 -7.15
N LYS A 98 4.65 -12.91 -6.22
CA LYS A 98 3.33 -12.33 -6.47
C LYS A 98 3.35 -11.31 -7.61
N MET A 99 4.32 -10.39 -7.60
CA MET A 99 4.41 -9.33 -8.61
C MET A 99 4.79 -9.87 -9.99
N ASN A 100 5.72 -10.82 -10.06
CA ASN A 100 6.07 -11.46 -11.33
C ASN A 100 4.88 -12.21 -11.94
N GLU A 101 4.10 -12.92 -11.13
CA GLU A 101 2.91 -13.62 -11.62
C GLU A 101 1.81 -12.64 -12.07
N ALA A 102 1.67 -11.48 -11.42
CA ALA A 102 0.79 -10.42 -11.90
C ALA A 102 1.25 -9.93 -13.28
N ALA A 103 2.55 -9.65 -13.45
CA ALA A 103 3.10 -9.22 -14.73
C ALA A 103 2.91 -10.26 -15.84
N LEU A 104 3.14 -11.55 -15.54
CA LEU A 104 2.93 -12.66 -16.48
C LEU A 104 1.45 -12.84 -16.88
N LEU A 105 0.53 -12.45 -16.01
CA LEU A 105 -0.90 -12.40 -16.30
C LEU A 105 -1.32 -11.13 -17.05
N GLY A 106 -0.38 -10.28 -17.45
CA GLY A 106 -0.61 -9.08 -18.25
C GLY A 106 -0.93 -7.83 -17.44
N TRP A 107 -0.75 -7.85 -16.11
CA TRP A 107 -0.97 -6.67 -15.28
C TRP A 107 0.20 -5.69 -15.34
N THR A 108 -0.11 -4.42 -15.55
CA THR A 108 0.76 -3.30 -15.19
C THR A 108 0.53 -2.95 -13.73
N VAL A 109 1.40 -3.41 -12.85
CA VAL A 109 1.32 -3.14 -11.41
C VAL A 109 2.27 -2.00 -11.04
N ILE A 110 1.72 -0.94 -10.45
CA ILE A 110 2.50 0.15 -9.85
C ILE A 110 2.74 -0.18 -8.38
N GLU A 111 3.98 -0.57 -8.07
CA GLU A 111 4.43 -0.82 -6.69
C GLU A 111 4.88 0.51 -6.04
N ALA A 112 4.08 1.04 -5.12
CA ALA A 112 4.36 2.31 -4.45
C ALA A 112 4.67 2.14 -2.97
N THR A 113 5.45 3.04 -2.40
CA THR A 113 5.75 3.10 -0.96
C THR A 113 5.10 4.35 -0.36
N PRO A 114 5.04 4.48 0.98
CA PRO A 114 4.56 5.70 1.63
C PRO A 114 5.27 6.97 1.16
N GLU A 115 6.56 6.88 0.80
CA GLU A 115 7.35 7.99 0.26
C GLU A 115 6.85 8.41 -1.13
N HIS A 116 6.54 7.45 -2.00
CA HIS A 116 5.95 7.73 -3.33
C HIS A 116 4.56 8.34 -3.23
N VAL A 117 3.77 7.93 -2.23
CA VAL A 117 2.48 8.57 -1.94
C VAL A 117 2.74 9.99 -1.42
N LYS A 118 3.66 10.19 -0.48
CA LYS A 118 3.95 11.52 0.06
C LYS A 118 4.43 12.51 -1.01
N SER A 119 5.23 12.06 -1.98
CA SER A 119 5.74 12.93 -3.05
C SER A 119 4.78 13.14 -4.23
N GLY A 120 3.66 12.40 -4.28
CA GLY A 120 2.74 12.41 -5.43
C GLY A 120 3.22 11.59 -6.64
N GLN A 121 4.33 10.87 -6.50
CA GLN A 121 4.90 10.05 -7.58
C GLN A 121 3.97 8.90 -8.01
N LEU A 122 3.20 8.33 -7.07
CA LEU A 122 2.18 7.33 -7.39
C LEU A 122 1.20 7.84 -8.45
N ARG A 123 0.64 9.04 -8.26
CA ARG A 123 -0.28 9.64 -9.22
C ARG A 123 0.37 9.86 -10.59
N ALA A 124 1.63 10.31 -10.62
CA ALA A 124 2.34 10.51 -11.88
C ALA A 124 2.48 9.20 -12.68
N TRP A 125 2.85 8.09 -12.02
CA TRP A 125 2.90 6.78 -12.67
C TRP A 125 1.53 6.29 -13.12
N LEU A 126 0.49 6.52 -12.33
CA LEU A 126 -0.87 6.16 -12.73
C LEU A 126 -1.28 6.90 -14.00
N LEU A 127 -1.06 8.21 -14.09
CA LEU A 127 -1.34 8.97 -15.32
C LEU A 127 -0.63 8.37 -16.53
N THR A 128 0.64 7.99 -16.39
CA THR A 128 1.39 7.34 -17.47
C THR A 128 0.76 6.00 -17.87
N ALA A 129 0.45 5.13 -16.91
CA ALA A 129 -0.13 3.82 -17.18
C ALA A 129 -1.49 3.93 -17.90
N PHE A 130 -2.35 4.84 -17.47
CA PHE A 130 -3.66 5.06 -18.09
C PHE A 130 -3.59 5.69 -19.49
N ASN A 131 -2.53 6.45 -19.79
CA ASN A 131 -2.30 6.99 -21.13
C ASN A 131 -1.77 5.93 -22.09
N GLN A 132 -0.86 5.05 -21.66
CA GLN A 132 -0.35 3.94 -22.50
C GLN A 132 -1.46 3.02 -23.02
N ASP A 133 -2.49 2.80 -22.21
CA ASP A 133 -3.64 1.97 -22.56
C ASP A 133 -4.50 2.55 -23.69
N GLN A 134 -4.54 3.89 -23.86
CA GLN A 134 -5.27 4.51 -24.97
C GLN A 134 -4.57 4.27 -26.32
N ASP A 135 -3.24 4.22 -26.31
CA ASP A 135 -2.43 4.21 -27.53
C ASP A 135 -2.03 2.79 -27.98
N GLN A 136 -1.84 1.84 -27.06
CA GLN A 136 -1.30 0.51 -27.40
C GLN A 136 -2.35 -0.57 -27.71
N ARG A 137 -3.62 -0.39 -27.32
CA ARG A 137 -4.69 -1.38 -27.58
C ARG A 137 -5.63 -1.01 -28.73
N THR A 138 -5.39 0.12 -29.38
CA THR A 138 -6.14 0.59 -30.56
C THR A 138 -5.47 0.21 -31.88
N SER A 139 -4.30 -0.43 -31.84
CA SER A 139 -3.67 -1.03 -33.03
C SER A 139 -3.95 -2.54 -33.08
N PRO A 140 -4.63 -3.04 -34.13
CA PRO A 140 -4.97 -4.46 -34.29
C PRO A 140 -3.75 -5.38 -34.43
#